data_AF-A0A060ZD22-F1
#
_entry.id   AF-A0A060ZD22-F1
#
_cell.length_a   1.000
_cell.length_b   1.000
_cell.length_c   1.000
_cell.angle_alpha   90.00
_cell.angle_beta   90.00
_cell.angle_gamma   90.00
#
_symmetry.space_group_name_H-M   'P 1'
#
loop_
_entity.id
_entity.type
_entity.pdbx_description
1 polymer ?
#
loop_
_entity_poly.entity_id
_entity_poly.type
_entity_poly.pdbx_seq_one_letter_code
_entity_poly.pdbx_strand_id
1 'polypeptide(L)'
;MLYTYKTHWEKYPAPAYLSRLHEHAAYLVDSLWESGADLLKDWECMTSLLLDDPVPGEEALTDRQETALIEIMLCTVRQAAECHPPVGRGTGKRVMTAKEKKTQLDDRTRMTELFAVTLPPLLAKYSIDTEKVTNLLQLPQFFDLDIYTTGRLEKV
;
A
#
# COMPACT_ATOMS: atom_id res chain seq x y z
N MET A 1 -8.75 -7.74 37.31
CA MET A 1 -9.31 -7.51 35.96
C MET A 1 -8.24 -7.31 34.87
N LEU A 2 -7.03 -7.88 35.00
CA LEU A 2 -5.99 -7.83 33.95
C LEU A 2 -5.73 -9.18 33.29
N TYR A 3 -6.32 -10.27 33.79
CA TYR A 3 -6.14 -11.62 33.25
C TYR A 3 -7.08 -11.95 32.08
N THR A 4 -8.20 -11.24 31.94
CA THR A 4 -9.18 -11.44 30.87
C THR A 4 -8.79 -10.81 29.53
N TYR A 5 -7.83 -9.89 29.52
CA TYR A 5 -7.28 -9.34 28.27
C TYR A 5 -6.13 -10.18 27.70
N LYS A 6 -5.56 -11.09 28.50
CA LYS A 6 -4.40 -11.89 28.06
C LYS A 6 -4.77 -13.05 27.13
N THR A 7 -6.02 -13.51 27.16
CA THR A 7 -6.47 -14.70 26.42
C THR A 7 -7.11 -14.38 25.07
N HIS A 8 -7.40 -13.12 24.77
CA HIS A 8 -8.01 -12.73 23.48
C HIS A 8 -6.97 -12.58 22.36
N TRP A 9 -5.74 -12.13 22.68
CA TRP A 9 -4.67 -11.92 21.69
C TRP A 9 -3.91 -13.20 21.29
N GLU A 10 -4.02 -14.29 22.06
CA GLU A 10 -3.45 -15.59 21.68
C GLU A 10 -4.31 -16.36 20.67
N LYS A 11 -5.61 -16.03 20.56
CA LYS A 11 -6.56 -16.82 19.77
C LYS A 11 -6.55 -16.47 18.28
N TYR A 12 -6.13 -15.26 17.93
CA TYR A 12 -6.00 -14.77 16.56
C TYR A 12 -4.81 -13.81 16.49
N PRO A 13 -3.60 -14.29 16.17
CA PRO A 13 -2.52 -13.40 15.86
C PRO A 13 -2.95 -12.57 14.65
N ALA A 14 -3.02 -11.24 14.79
CA ALA A 14 -3.21 -10.29 13.70
C ALA A 14 -2.40 -10.64 12.42
N PRO A 15 -1.17 -11.21 12.50
CA PRO A 15 -0.46 -11.76 11.34
C PRO A 15 -1.25 -12.71 10.42
N ALA A 16 -2.17 -13.52 10.95
CA ALA A 16 -2.85 -14.58 10.19
C ALA A 16 -4.10 -14.11 9.42
N TYR A 17 -4.73 -13.00 9.83
CA TYR A 17 -5.84 -12.39 9.07
C TYR A 17 -5.31 -11.48 7.97
N LEU A 18 -4.30 -10.65 8.29
CA LEU A 18 -3.53 -9.87 7.33
C LEU A 18 -2.98 -10.78 6.22
N SER A 19 -2.44 -11.97 6.57
CA SER A 19 -1.88 -12.88 5.55
C SER A 19 -2.91 -13.39 4.54
N ARG A 20 -4.19 -13.57 4.93
CA ARG A 20 -5.23 -14.12 4.02
C ARG A 20 -5.83 -13.04 3.13
N LEU A 21 -6.08 -11.83 3.62
CA LEU A 21 -6.62 -10.75 2.77
C LEU A 21 -5.55 -10.19 1.82
N HIS A 22 -4.32 -10.01 2.30
CA HIS A 22 -3.18 -9.60 1.47
C HIS A 22 -2.94 -10.57 0.31
N GLU A 23 -3.19 -11.87 0.53
CA GLU A 23 -3.10 -12.88 -0.51
C GLU A 23 -4.10 -12.61 -1.65
N HIS A 24 -5.37 -12.33 -1.34
CA HIS A 24 -6.41 -12.08 -2.36
C HIS A 24 -6.20 -10.75 -3.09
N ALA A 25 -5.87 -9.68 -2.36
CA ALA A 25 -5.59 -8.38 -2.97
C ALA A 25 -4.37 -8.46 -3.91
N ALA A 26 -3.32 -9.18 -3.52
CA ALA A 26 -2.13 -9.34 -4.35
C ALA A 26 -2.43 -10.10 -5.66
N TYR A 27 -3.23 -11.18 -5.60
CA TYR A 27 -3.64 -11.88 -6.82
C TYR A 27 -4.55 -11.03 -7.71
N LEU A 28 -5.46 -10.25 -7.13
CA LEU A 28 -6.33 -9.34 -7.88
C LEU A 28 -5.51 -8.30 -8.64
N VAL A 29 -4.60 -7.61 -7.94
CA VAL A 29 -3.74 -6.59 -8.54
C VAL A 29 -2.89 -7.18 -9.65
N ASP A 30 -2.29 -8.35 -9.40
CA ASP A 30 -1.43 -9.00 -10.38
C ASP A 30 -2.19 -9.46 -11.63
N SER A 31 -3.41 -9.99 -11.47
CA SER A 31 -4.29 -10.34 -12.60
C SER A 31 -4.69 -9.15 -13.47
N LEU A 32 -4.75 -7.95 -12.88
CA LEU A 32 -5.12 -6.71 -13.58
C LEU A 32 -3.90 -5.91 -14.06
N TRP A 33 -2.68 -6.28 -13.66
CA TRP A 33 -1.48 -5.48 -13.91
C TRP A 33 -1.19 -5.26 -15.39
N GLU A 34 -1.35 -6.30 -16.23
CA GLU A 34 -1.03 -6.21 -17.66
C GLU A 34 -2.02 -5.32 -18.44
N SER A 35 -3.28 -5.24 -18.00
CA SER A 35 -4.35 -4.53 -18.71
C SER A 35 -4.75 -3.20 -18.07
N GLY A 36 -4.42 -2.98 -16.79
CA GLY A 36 -4.92 -1.86 -16.00
C GLY A 36 -3.85 -1.17 -15.13
N ALA A 37 -2.56 -1.33 -15.44
CA ALA A 37 -1.47 -0.73 -14.66
C ALA A 37 -1.62 0.78 -14.41
N ASP A 38 -2.10 1.55 -15.40
CA ASP A 38 -2.23 3.00 -15.25
C ASP A 38 -3.27 3.37 -14.18
N LEU A 39 -4.40 2.64 -14.14
CA LEU A 39 -5.42 2.79 -13.10
C LEU A 39 -4.91 2.32 -11.72
N LEU A 40 -4.22 1.17 -11.70
CA LEU A 40 -3.69 0.58 -10.46
C LEU A 40 -2.59 1.44 -9.82
N LYS A 41 -1.92 2.28 -10.61
CA LYS A 41 -0.85 3.18 -10.17
C LYS A 41 -1.31 4.62 -9.95
N ASP A 42 -2.61 4.89 -10.03
CA ASP A 42 -3.18 6.19 -9.67
C ASP A 42 -3.28 6.33 -8.14
N TRP A 43 -2.12 6.32 -7.49
CA TRP A 43 -2.01 6.42 -6.04
C TRP A 43 -2.47 7.78 -5.52
N GLU A 44 -2.36 8.84 -6.33
CA GLU A 44 -2.85 10.17 -5.97
C GLU A 44 -4.36 10.12 -5.76
N CYS A 45 -5.10 9.55 -6.71
CA CYS A 45 -6.53 9.29 -6.58
C CYS A 45 -6.87 8.42 -5.36
N MET A 46 -6.12 7.33 -5.12
CA MET A 46 -6.33 6.47 -3.95
C MET A 46 -6.15 7.24 -2.64
N THR A 47 -5.10 8.06 -2.53
CA THR A 47 -4.83 8.85 -1.33
C THR A 47 -5.87 9.96 -1.12
N SER A 48 -6.34 10.61 -2.19
CA SER A 48 -7.43 11.58 -2.13
C SER A 48 -8.73 10.95 -1.65
N LEU A 49 -9.13 9.79 -2.20
CA LEU A 49 -10.31 9.07 -1.74
C LEU A 49 -10.26 8.70 -0.25
N LEU A 50 -9.06 8.43 0.27
CA LEU A 50 -8.84 8.11 1.68
C LEU A 50 -8.72 9.34 2.58
N LEU A 51 -8.34 10.51 2.07
CA LEU A 51 -8.05 11.70 2.89
C LEU A 51 -9.17 12.73 2.82
N ASP A 52 -9.68 12.99 1.63
CA ASP A 52 -10.61 14.08 1.36
C ASP A 52 -12.00 13.80 1.94
N ASP A 53 -12.71 14.86 2.32
CA ASP A 53 -14.10 14.75 2.72
C ASP A 53 -14.99 14.48 1.48
N PRO A 54 -16.01 13.62 1.60
CA PRO A 54 -16.94 13.34 0.51
C PRO A 54 -17.66 14.61 0.07
N VAL A 55 -17.81 14.79 -1.25
CA VAL A 55 -18.53 15.93 -1.81
C VAL A 55 -20.02 15.84 -1.42
N PRO A 56 -20.75 16.95 -1.20
CA PRO A 56 -22.17 16.89 -0.90
C PRO A 56 -22.95 16.07 -1.93
N GLY A 57 -23.54 14.95 -1.49
CA GLY A 57 -24.28 14.02 -2.35
C GLY A 57 -23.51 12.76 -2.76
N GLU A 58 -22.22 12.66 -2.42
CA GLU A 58 -21.41 11.45 -2.58
C GLU A 58 -21.47 10.58 -1.32
N GLU A 59 -21.54 9.26 -1.50
CA GLU A 59 -21.46 8.32 -0.37
C GLU A 59 -20.00 8.18 0.07
N ALA A 60 -19.74 8.43 1.35
CA ALA A 60 -18.43 8.20 1.95
C ALA A 60 -18.05 6.72 1.89
N LEU A 61 -16.75 6.44 1.80
CA LEU A 61 -16.26 5.08 1.92
C LEU A 61 -16.66 4.49 3.28
N THR A 62 -17.17 3.26 3.24
CA THR A 62 -17.34 2.47 4.46
C THR A 62 -15.97 2.05 5.00
N ASP A 63 -15.90 1.80 6.30
CA ASP A 63 -14.68 1.32 6.99
C ASP A 63 -14.02 0.11 6.28
N ARG A 64 -14.84 -0.81 5.77
CA ARG A 64 -14.35 -1.97 4.99
C ARG A 64 -13.78 -1.59 3.63
N GLN A 65 -14.37 -0.60 2.97
CA GLN A 65 -13.86 -0.10 1.69
C GLN A 65 -12.54 0.65 1.89
N GLU A 66 -12.40 1.42 2.97
CA GLU A 66 -11.14 2.08 3.33
C GLU A 66 -10.03 1.04 3.59
N THR A 67 -10.31 0.00 4.40
CA THR A 67 -9.34 -1.09 4.63
C THR A 67 -8.93 -1.76 3.31
N ALA A 68 -9.91 -2.12 2.47
CA ALA A 68 -9.64 -2.77 1.18
C ALA A 68 -8.84 -1.87 0.23
N LEU A 69 -9.12 -0.56 0.20
CA LEU A 69 -8.40 0.39 -0.63
C LEU A 69 -6.94 0.54 -0.18
N ILE A 70 -6.69 0.59 1.14
CA ILE A 70 -5.33 0.61 1.70
C ILE A 70 -4.56 -0.66 1.34
N GLU A 71 -5.19 -1.83 1.42
CA GLU A 71 -4.58 -3.10 1.02
C GLU A 71 -4.25 -3.17 -0.48
N ILE A 72 -5.18 -2.72 -1.33
CA ILE A 72 -4.97 -2.64 -2.78
C ILE A 72 -3.81 -1.69 -3.09
N MET A 73 -3.81 -0.50 -2.47
CA MET A 73 -2.75 0.49 -2.63
C MET A 73 -1.38 -0.07 -2.24
N LEU A 74 -1.28 -0.77 -1.10
CA LEU A 74 -0.06 -1.46 -0.68
C LEU A 74 0.38 -2.53 -1.71
N CYS A 75 -0.57 -3.31 -2.24
CA CYS A 75 -0.27 -4.33 -3.24
C CYS A 75 0.24 -3.72 -4.56
N THR A 76 -0.34 -2.61 -5.03
CA THR A 76 0.09 -1.94 -6.26
C THR A 76 1.46 -1.28 -6.10
N VAL A 77 1.73 -0.67 -4.94
CA VAL A 77 3.06 -0.13 -4.59
C VAL A 77 4.10 -1.23 -4.60
N ARG A 78 3.83 -2.35 -3.92
CA ARG A 78 4.73 -3.50 -3.87
C ARG A 78 5.01 -4.05 -5.27
N GLN A 79 3.97 -4.24 -6.09
CA GLN A 79 4.13 -4.78 -7.44
C GLN A 79 4.91 -3.83 -8.37
N ALA A 80 4.71 -2.52 -8.24
CA ALA A 80 5.50 -1.51 -8.95
C ALA A 80 6.98 -1.52 -8.50
N ALA A 81 7.23 -1.61 -7.19
CA ALA A 81 8.58 -1.54 -6.64
C ALA A 81 9.39 -2.83 -6.85
N GLU A 82 8.76 -4.00 -6.77
CA GLU A 82 9.46 -5.29 -6.83
C GLU A 82 9.43 -5.94 -8.22
N CYS A 83 8.46 -5.56 -9.07
CA CYS A 83 8.29 -6.09 -10.44
C CYS A 83 8.24 -7.64 -10.50
N HIS A 84 7.83 -8.29 -9.41
CA HIS A 84 7.63 -9.73 -9.36
C HIS A 84 6.16 -10.06 -9.03
N PRO A 85 5.59 -11.10 -9.65
CA PRO A 85 4.27 -11.60 -9.28
C PRO A 85 4.24 -12.05 -7.81
N PRO A 86 3.07 -12.15 -7.18
CA PRO A 86 2.94 -12.70 -5.84
C PRO A 86 3.50 -14.13 -5.74
N VAL A 87 3.79 -14.56 -4.51
CA VAL A 87 4.34 -15.89 -4.20
C VAL A 87 3.48 -16.97 -4.87
N GLY A 88 4.11 -17.86 -5.64
CA GLY A 88 3.42 -18.95 -6.35
C GLY A 88 3.03 -18.64 -7.80
N ARG A 89 3.15 -17.39 -8.28
CA ARG A 89 2.86 -17.01 -9.68
C ARG A 89 4.09 -16.62 -10.51
N GLY A 90 5.27 -16.50 -9.88
CA GLY A 90 6.52 -16.17 -10.56
C GLY A 90 7.22 -17.38 -11.20
N THR A 91 7.55 -17.30 -12.48
CA THR A 91 8.42 -18.26 -13.20
C THR A 91 9.90 -17.94 -12.96
N GLY A 92 10.44 -18.32 -11.80
CA GLY A 92 11.87 -18.15 -11.48
C GLY A 92 12.37 -16.69 -11.52
N LYS A 93 13.70 -16.48 -11.44
CA LYS A 93 14.31 -15.15 -11.52
C LYS A 93 14.18 -14.59 -12.95
N ARG A 94 13.03 -13.97 -13.28
CA ARG A 94 12.84 -13.22 -14.52
C ARG A 94 13.79 -12.01 -14.53
N VAL A 95 14.61 -11.90 -15.57
CA VAL A 95 15.48 -10.74 -15.78
C VAL A 95 14.63 -9.60 -16.32
N MET A 96 14.61 -8.47 -15.63
CA MET A 96 13.93 -7.25 -16.09
C MET A 96 14.67 -6.65 -17.30
N THR A 97 13.90 -6.29 -18.32
CA THR A 97 14.36 -5.49 -19.46
C THR A 97 14.77 -4.09 -19.01
N ALA A 98 15.57 -3.40 -19.84
CA ALA A 98 15.95 -2.01 -19.55
C ALA A 98 14.72 -1.07 -19.46
N LYS A 99 13.68 -1.33 -20.25
CA LYS A 99 12.41 -0.58 -20.19
C LYS A 99 11.70 -0.80 -18.84
N GLU A 100 11.56 -2.05 -18.40
CA GLU A 100 10.93 -2.37 -17.11
C GLU A 100 11.72 -1.77 -15.94
N LYS A 101 13.06 -1.82 -15.97
CA LYS A 101 13.91 -1.19 -14.94
C LYS A 101 13.72 0.33 -14.88
N LYS A 102 13.63 0.99 -16.04
CA LYS A 102 13.36 2.42 -16.09
C LYS A 102 11.99 2.75 -15.50
N THR A 103 10.94 2.03 -15.92
CA THR A 103 9.59 2.20 -15.37
C THR A 103 9.55 1.98 -13.85
N GLN A 104 10.25 0.96 -13.34
CA GLN A 104 10.35 0.70 -11.91
C GLN A 104 10.98 1.87 -11.14
N LEU A 105 12.07 2.45 -11.65
CA LEU A 105 12.72 3.61 -11.02
C LEU A 105 11.81 4.85 -11.06
N ASP A 106 11.16 5.10 -12.19
CA ASP A 106 10.23 6.22 -12.35
C ASP A 106 9.01 6.07 -11.39
N ASP A 107 8.47 4.85 -11.28
CA ASP A 107 7.37 4.53 -10.36
C ASP A 107 7.80 4.67 -8.89
N ARG A 108 9.00 4.18 -8.53
CA ARG A 108 9.57 4.33 -7.16
C ARG A 108 9.78 5.79 -6.77
N THR A 109 10.25 6.62 -7.71
CA THR A 109 10.40 8.05 -7.49
C THR A 109 9.04 8.69 -7.22
N ARG A 110 8.05 8.42 -8.08
CA ARG A 110 6.70 8.99 -7.96
C ARG A 110 6.00 8.59 -6.66
N MET A 111 6.03 7.31 -6.29
CA MET A 111 5.42 6.85 -5.03
C MET A 111 6.12 7.47 -3.83
N THR A 112 7.45 7.63 -3.87
CA THR A 112 8.20 8.21 -2.74
C THR A 112 7.85 9.67 -2.54
N GLU A 113 7.83 10.47 -3.62
CA GLU A 113 7.43 11.88 -3.56
C GLU A 113 5.98 12.06 -3.08
N LEU A 114 5.05 11.22 -3.56
CA LEU A 114 3.64 11.27 -3.15
C LEU A 114 3.46 10.87 -1.69
N PHE A 115 3.95 9.68 -1.30
CA PHE A 115 3.70 9.18 0.05
C PHE A 115 4.52 9.90 1.12
N ALA A 116 5.61 10.59 0.77
CA ALA A 116 6.25 11.51 1.70
C ALA A 116 5.26 12.53 2.26
N VAL A 117 4.36 13.07 1.41
CA VAL A 117 3.37 14.08 1.82
C VAL A 117 2.05 13.47 2.30
N THR A 118 1.59 12.34 1.73
CA THR A 118 0.27 11.77 2.06
C THR A 118 0.29 10.73 3.17
N LEU A 119 1.43 10.08 3.44
CA LEU A 119 1.51 9.06 4.49
C LEU A 119 1.29 9.63 5.90
N PRO A 120 1.87 10.79 6.30
CA PRO A 120 1.62 11.36 7.62
C PRO A 120 0.13 11.63 7.92
N PRO A 121 -0.65 12.31 7.05
CA PRO A 121 -2.07 12.52 7.30
C PRO A 121 -2.90 11.21 7.24
N LEU A 122 -2.52 10.22 6.42
CA LEU A 122 -3.16 8.89 6.44
C LEU A 122 -2.97 8.20 7.78
N LEU A 123 -1.74 8.21 8.31
CA LEU A 123 -1.44 7.65 9.63
C LEU A 123 -2.17 8.40 10.75
N ALA A 124 -2.32 9.72 10.65
CA ALA A 124 -3.09 10.50 11.61
C ALA A 124 -4.58 10.12 11.59
N LYS A 125 -5.19 10.08 10.39
CA LYS A 125 -6.62 9.73 10.19
C LYS A 125 -6.94 8.34 10.73
N TYR A 126 -6.09 7.36 10.46
CA TYR A 126 -6.33 5.96 10.83
C TYR A 126 -5.58 5.50 12.10
N SER A 127 -5.03 6.43 12.89
CA SER A 127 -4.09 6.15 14.01
C SER A 127 -4.54 5.12 15.05
N ILE A 128 -5.85 4.94 15.24
CA ILE A 128 -6.42 3.96 16.19
C ILE A 128 -6.76 2.60 15.54
N ASP A 129 -6.74 2.51 14.22
CA ASP A 129 -7.00 1.29 13.47
C ASP A 129 -5.68 0.56 13.22
N THR A 130 -5.44 -0.48 14.01
CA THR A 130 -4.20 -1.25 13.95
C THR A 130 -4.00 -1.95 12.61
N GLU A 131 -5.06 -2.39 11.93
CA GLU A 131 -4.98 -3.09 10.65
C GLU A 131 -4.56 -2.10 9.54
N LYS A 132 -5.26 -0.98 9.43
CA LYS A 132 -4.95 0.08 8.45
C LYS A 132 -3.55 0.65 8.68
N VAL A 133 -3.18 0.96 9.94
CA VAL A 133 -1.84 1.48 10.28
C VAL A 133 -0.74 0.48 9.95
N THR A 134 -0.95 -0.81 10.22
CA THR A 134 0.05 -1.84 9.90
C THR A 134 0.32 -1.87 8.39
N ASN A 135 -0.71 -1.74 7.57
CA ASN A 135 -0.56 -1.72 6.11
C ASN A 135 0.11 -0.45 5.60
N LEU A 136 -0.28 0.72 6.13
CA LEU A 136 0.32 2.01 5.79
C LEU A 136 1.82 2.06 6.14
N LEU A 137 2.21 1.49 7.30
CA LEU A 137 3.61 1.42 7.74
C LEU A 137 4.48 0.49 6.90
N GLN A 138 3.91 -0.32 6.01
CA GLN A 138 4.69 -1.12 5.04
C GLN A 138 5.13 -0.30 3.82
N LEU A 139 4.46 0.82 3.50
CA LEU A 139 4.78 1.61 2.30
C LEU A 139 6.23 2.13 2.27
N PRO A 140 6.80 2.66 3.38
CA PRO A 140 8.16 3.20 3.38
C PRO A 140 9.26 2.22 2.97
N GLN A 141 9.06 0.91 3.12
CA GLN A 141 10.05 -0.09 2.73
C GLN A 141 10.29 -0.14 1.20
N PHE A 142 9.39 0.44 0.42
CA PHE A 142 9.46 0.50 -1.04
C PHE A 142 9.99 1.84 -1.57
N PHE A 143 10.21 2.82 -0.70
CA PHE A 143 10.66 4.15 -1.11
C PHE A 143 12.10 4.15 -1.62
N ASP A 144 12.39 5.12 -2.48
CA ASP A 144 13.77 5.43 -2.86
C ASP A 144 14.35 6.40 -1.83
N LEU A 145 15.13 5.85 -0.89
CA LEU A 145 15.71 6.62 0.22
C LEU A 145 16.81 7.60 -0.25
N ASP A 146 17.33 7.45 -1.48
CA ASP A 146 18.28 8.41 -2.05
C ASP A 146 17.61 9.76 -2.40
N ILE A 147 16.28 9.78 -2.53
CA ILE A 147 15.50 11.02 -2.68
C ILE A 147 15.51 11.85 -1.38
N TYR A 148 15.61 11.21 -0.22
CA TYR A 148 15.69 11.92 1.07
C TYR A 148 17.08 12.54 1.31
N THR A 149 18.16 11.92 0.81
CA THR A 149 19.54 12.42 1.00
C THR A 149 19.92 13.51 -0.01
N THR A 150 19.22 13.61 -1.14
CA THR A 150 19.43 14.65 -2.16
C THR A 150 18.67 15.97 -1.88
N GLY A 151 18.06 16.11 -0.70
CA GLY A 151 17.67 17.41 -0.12
C GLY A 151 16.28 17.94 -0.49
N ARG A 152 15.38 17.13 -1.07
CA ARG A 152 14.03 17.59 -1.48
C ARG A 152 12.91 17.35 -0.45
N LEU A 153 13.10 16.49 0.56
CA LEU A 153 12.02 16.03 1.46
C LEU A 153 12.33 16.17 2.96
N GLU A 154 13.44 16.78 3.36
CA GLU A 154 13.88 16.93 4.76
C GLU A 154 12.95 17.78 5.67
N LYS A 155 11.89 18.36 5.10
CA LYS A 155 10.92 19.24 5.79
C LYS A 155 9.46 18.81 5.65
N VAL A 156 9.20 17.66 5.01
CA VAL A 156 7.84 17.11 4.86
C VAL A 156 7.46 16.34 6.11
#